data_AF-A0AA39ICU9-F1
#
_entry.id   AF-A0AA39ICU9-F1
#
_cell.length_a   1.000
_cell.length_b   1.000
_cell.length_c   1.000
_cell.angle_alpha   90.00
_cell.angle_beta   90.00
_cell.angle_gamma   90.00
#
_symmetry.space_group_name_H-M   'P 1'
#
loop_
_entity.id
_entity.type
_entity.pdbx_description
1 polymer ?
#
loop_
_entity_poly.entity_id
_entity_poly.type
_entity_poly.pdbx_seq_one_letter_code
_entity_poly.pdbx_strand_id
1 'polypeptide(L)'
;MNSLLRCCRVPSVPRTIVRNRVSYYQPTNRWPPRFIRRFWLRYPNAHLWGTLGICSVALLFPILPWFYNYFTMSKEEFLRYRDQYNIVVRERQKFGTNLYFPFFTENKAVTGDTTPSEAPTKEN
;
A
#
# COMPACT_ATOMS: atom_id res chain seq x y z
N MET A 1 -40.11 -70.98 -36.25
CA MET A 1 -38.81 -70.41 -36.66
C MET A 1 -38.81 -68.90 -36.39
N ASN A 2 -38.58 -68.45 -35.15
CA ASN A 2 -38.54 -67.02 -34.79
C ASN A 2 -37.71 -66.82 -33.51
N SER A 3 -36.38 -66.94 -33.58
CA SER A 3 -35.51 -66.74 -32.40
C SER A 3 -34.25 -65.91 -32.64
N LEU A 4 -34.11 -65.22 -33.79
CA LEU A 4 -32.89 -64.49 -34.15
C LEU A 4 -33.10 -62.97 -34.29
N LEU A 5 -33.84 -62.34 -33.37
CA LEU A 5 -34.02 -60.88 -33.33
C LEU A 5 -33.63 -60.27 -31.97
N ARG A 6 -32.48 -60.68 -31.41
CA ARG A 6 -31.96 -60.09 -30.15
C ARG A 6 -30.48 -59.69 -30.17
N CYS A 7 -29.93 -59.34 -31.34
CA CYS A 7 -28.55 -58.86 -31.44
C CYS A 7 -28.38 -57.44 -32.01
N CYS A 8 -29.40 -56.59 -31.95
CA CYS A 8 -29.26 -55.17 -32.29
C CYS A 8 -29.41 -54.29 -31.05
N ARG A 9 -28.53 -54.45 -30.06
CA ARG A 9 -28.39 -53.45 -28.99
C ARG A 9 -27.40 -52.39 -29.49
N VAL A 10 -27.93 -51.29 -29.98
CA VAL A 10 -27.16 -50.08 -30.35
C VAL A 10 -26.26 -49.72 -29.16
N PRO A 11 -24.94 -49.52 -29.34
CA PRO A 11 -24.09 -49.06 -28.25
C PRO A 11 -24.58 -47.67 -27.83
N SER A 12 -25.08 -47.57 -26.60
CA SER A 12 -25.42 -46.29 -26.00
C SER A 12 -24.15 -45.43 -25.98
N VAL A 13 -24.18 -44.30 -26.69
CA VAL A 13 -23.13 -43.28 -26.65
C VAL A 13 -22.73 -43.06 -25.18
N PRO A 14 -21.43 -43.14 -24.81
CA PRO A 14 -21.04 -42.77 -23.47
C PRO A 14 -21.37 -41.29 -23.30
N ARG A 15 -22.48 -40.99 -22.62
CA ARG A 15 -22.69 -39.67 -22.02
C ARG A 15 -21.46 -39.46 -21.17
N THR A 16 -20.56 -38.58 -21.60
CA THR A 16 -19.50 -38.06 -20.76
C THR A 16 -20.17 -37.54 -19.50
N ILE A 17 -20.11 -38.32 -18.42
CA ILE A 17 -20.53 -37.89 -17.10
C ILE A 17 -19.57 -36.76 -16.78
N VAL A 18 -19.99 -35.52 -17.05
CA VAL A 18 -19.33 -34.35 -16.52
C VAL A 18 -19.53 -34.45 -15.02
N ARG A 19 -18.53 -35.03 -14.32
CA ARG A 19 -18.51 -35.05 -12.86
C ARG A 19 -18.74 -33.62 -12.42
N ASN A 20 -19.86 -33.40 -11.73
CA ASN A 20 -20.21 -32.09 -11.22
C ASN A 20 -19.16 -31.73 -10.16
N ARG A 21 -18.10 -31.02 -10.58
CA ARG A 21 -17.10 -30.54 -9.66
C ARG A 21 -17.76 -29.50 -8.79
N VAL A 22 -17.39 -29.48 -7.51
CA VAL A 22 -17.89 -28.47 -6.57
C VAL A 22 -17.72 -27.09 -7.20
N SER A 23 -18.75 -26.24 -7.07
CA SER A 23 -18.95 -24.99 -7.85
C SER A 23 -17.71 -24.10 -7.93
N TYR A 24 -16.83 -24.14 -6.92
CA TYR A 24 -15.57 -23.41 -6.87
C TYR A 24 -14.45 -23.94 -7.79
N TYR A 25 -14.63 -25.05 -8.51
CA TYR A 25 -13.75 -25.50 -9.60
C TYR A 25 -14.33 -25.28 -10.99
N GLN A 26 -15.57 -24.79 -11.10
CA GLN A 26 -16.18 -24.57 -12.39
C GLN A 26 -15.48 -23.39 -13.09
N PRO A 27 -15.01 -23.60 -14.33
CA PRO A 27 -14.34 -22.58 -15.12
C PRO A 27 -15.35 -21.55 -15.61
N THR A 28 -15.66 -20.55 -14.79
CA THR A 28 -16.35 -19.34 -15.24
C THR A 28 -15.32 -18.33 -15.72
N ASN A 29 -15.60 -17.62 -16.81
CA ASN A 29 -14.75 -16.54 -17.34
C ASN A 29 -15.09 -15.18 -16.68
N ARG A 30 -15.72 -15.21 -15.51
CA ARG A 30 -16.20 -14.02 -14.78
C ARG A 30 -15.12 -13.52 -13.82
N TRP A 31 -15.10 -12.20 -13.60
CA TRP A 31 -14.29 -11.58 -12.57
C TRP A 31 -14.72 -12.08 -11.18
N PRO A 32 -13.79 -12.37 -10.24
CA PRO A 32 -12.34 -12.21 -10.34
C PRO A 32 -11.62 -13.34 -11.12
N PRO A 33 -10.47 -13.05 -11.75
CA PRO A 33 -9.62 -14.03 -12.43
C PRO A 33 -9.37 -15.31 -11.61
N ARG A 34 -9.24 -16.46 -12.30
CA ARG A 34 -9.11 -17.79 -11.67
C ARG A 34 -7.95 -17.89 -10.67
N PHE A 35 -6.84 -17.19 -10.93
CA PHE A 35 -5.68 -17.22 -10.03
C PHE A 35 -5.98 -16.49 -8.71
N ILE A 36 -6.65 -15.33 -8.77
CA ILE A 36 -7.04 -14.54 -7.59
C ILE A 36 -8.00 -15.37 -6.74
N ARG A 37 -9.04 -15.96 -7.35
CA ARG A 37 -9.98 -16.82 -6.62
C ARG A 37 -9.27 -17.99 -5.93
N ARG A 38 -8.34 -18.66 -6.62
CA ARG A 38 -7.56 -19.77 -6.04
C ARG A 38 -6.65 -19.33 -4.91
N PHE A 39 -6.04 -18.15 -5.04
CA PHE A 39 -5.17 -17.59 -4.01
C PHE A 39 -5.93 -17.32 -2.71
N TRP A 40 -7.07 -16.65 -2.79
CA TRP A 40 -7.91 -16.36 -1.60
C TRP A 40 -8.49 -17.62 -0.95
N LEU A 41 -8.89 -18.63 -1.75
CA LEU A 41 -9.36 -19.91 -1.22
C LEU A 41 -8.22 -20.73 -0.58
N ARG A 42 -7.00 -20.65 -1.13
CA ARG A 42 -5.81 -21.33 -0.60
C ARG A 42 -5.29 -20.66 0.67
N TYR A 43 -5.38 -19.34 0.74
CA TYR A 43 -4.86 -18.49 1.81
C TYR A 43 -5.96 -17.56 2.34
N PRO A 44 -6.86 -18.07 3.21
CA PRO A 44 -7.96 -17.26 3.75
C PRO A 44 -7.45 -16.04 4.53
N ASN A 45 -6.30 -16.14 5.19
CA ASN A 45 -5.70 -15.06 5.98
C ASN A 45 -4.88 -14.06 5.16
N ALA A 46 -4.80 -14.19 3.83
CA ALA A 46 -3.95 -13.33 3.00
C ALA A 46 -4.28 -11.83 3.12
N HIS A 47 -5.54 -11.47 3.36
CA HIS A 47 -5.95 -10.07 3.53
C HIS A 47 -5.33 -9.46 4.78
N LEU A 48 -5.26 -10.21 5.90
CA LEU A 48 -4.67 -9.74 7.14
C LEU A 48 -3.17 -9.43 6.98
N TRP A 49 -2.45 -10.31 6.28
CA TRP A 49 -1.04 -10.08 5.98
C TRP A 49 -0.84 -8.92 5.00
N GLY A 50 -1.73 -8.78 4.02
CA GLY A 50 -1.72 -7.67 3.08
C GLY A 50 -1.93 -6.32 3.77
N THR A 51 -2.94 -6.20 4.63
CA THR A 51 -3.20 -4.98 5.40
C THR A 51 -2.09 -4.69 6.40
N LEU A 52 -1.57 -5.71 7.08
CA LEU A 52 -0.42 -5.55 7.97
C LEU A 52 0.81 -5.07 7.21
N GLY A 53 1.07 -5.60 6.01
CA GLY A 53 2.13 -5.13 5.13
C GLY A 53 1.96 -3.65 4.77
N ILE A 54 0.79 -3.26 4.28
CA ILE A 54 0.49 -1.87 3.92
C ILE A 54 0.67 -0.93 5.13
N CYS A 55 0.12 -1.30 6.29
CA CYS A 55 0.25 -0.52 7.52
C CYS A 55 1.71 -0.41 7.97
N SER A 56 2.49 -1.48 7.86
CA SER A 56 3.92 -1.47 8.22
C SER A 56 4.72 -0.52 7.33
N VAL A 57 4.44 -0.50 6.02
CA VAL A 57 5.09 0.43 5.08
C VAL A 57 4.67 1.87 5.38
N ALA A 58 3.39 2.12 5.69
CA ALA A 58 2.90 3.45 6.07
C ALA A 58 3.58 3.98 7.34
N LEU A 59 3.85 3.13 8.33
CA LEU A 59 4.59 3.48 9.53
C LEU A 59 6.06 3.82 9.26
N LEU A 60 6.69 3.14 8.29
CA LEU A 60 8.09 3.37 7.91
C LEU A 60 8.26 4.55 6.94
N PHE A 61 7.22 4.92 6.19
CA PHE A 61 7.24 6.00 5.21
C PHE A 61 7.89 7.31 5.70
N PRO A 62 7.55 7.88 6.89
CA PRO A 62 8.15 9.14 7.34
C PRO A 62 9.65 9.03 7.65
N ILE A 63 10.20 7.83 7.81
CA ILE A 63 11.61 7.59 8.12
C ILE A 63 12.45 7.52 6.82
N LEU A 64 11.83 7.15 5.69
CA LEU A 64 12.55 7.00 4.41
C LEU A 64 13.27 8.28 3.95
N PRO A 65 12.67 9.48 4.02
CA PRO A 65 13.37 10.71 3.65
C PRO A 65 14.57 11.01 4.56
N TRP A 66 14.50 10.64 5.84
CA TRP A 66 15.62 10.81 6.78
C TRP A 66 16.81 9.95 6.38
N PHE A 67 16.57 8.68 6.06
CA PHE A 67 17.62 7.78 5.56
C PHE A 67 18.20 8.28 4.25
N TYR A 68 17.35 8.71 3.31
CA TYR A 68 17.81 9.28 2.04
C TYR A 68 18.78 10.45 2.27
N ASN A 69 18.37 11.46 3.06
CA ASN A 69 19.21 12.62 3.36
C ASN A 69 20.50 12.23 4.10
N TYR A 70 20.45 11.25 5.00
CA TYR A 70 21.63 10.74 5.69
C TYR A 70 22.66 10.11 4.75
N PHE A 71 22.20 9.38 3.73
CA PHE A 71 23.09 8.75 2.75
C PHE A 71 23.59 9.72 1.67
N THR A 72 22.82 10.75 1.32
CA THR A 72 23.16 11.67 0.24
C THR A 72 23.97 12.90 0.69
N MET A 73 23.85 13.33 1.95
CA MET A 73 24.51 14.54 2.46
C MET A 73 25.81 14.22 3.20
N SER A 74 26.70 15.21 3.32
CA SER A 74 27.84 15.11 4.22
C SER A 74 27.39 15.13 5.69
N LYS A 75 28.22 14.60 6.60
CA LYS A 75 27.90 14.52 8.03
C LYS A 75 27.58 15.89 8.64
N GLU A 76 28.29 16.94 8.24
CA GLU A 76 28.09 18.30 8.76
C GLU A 76 26.78 18.91 8.26
N GLU A 77 26.46 18.74 6.99
CA GLU A 77 25.19 19.20 6.40
C GLU A 77 24.00 18.50 7.03
N PHE A 78 24.11 17.19 7.28
CA PHE A 78 23.06 16.43 7.96
C PHE A 78 22.81 16.92 9.38
N LEU A 79 23.87 17.25 10.14
CA LEU A 79 23.72 17.81 11.49
C LEU A 79 23.01 19.16 11.47
N ARG A 80 23.37 20.04 10.53
CA ARG A 80 22.70 21.33 10.35
C ARG A 80 21.22 21.16 9.97
N TYR A 81 20.93 20.26 9.02
CA TYR A 81 19.57 19.94 8.61
C TYR A 81 18.71 19.44 9.79
N ARG A 82 19.27 18.51 10.58
CA ARG A 82 18.59 17.97 11.77
C ARG A 82 18.30 19.07 12.80
N ASP A 83 19.25 19.94 13.05
CA ASP A 83 19.10 20.99 14.06
C ASP A 83 18.06 22.05 13.60
N GLN A 84 18.06 22.42 12.32
CA GLN A 84 17.01 23.27 11.72
C GLN A 84 15.62 22.63 11.84
N TYR A 85 15.49 21.35 11.51
CA TYR A 85 14.23 20.63 11.65
C TYR A 85 13.73 20.64 13.10
N ASN A 86 14.62 20.40 14.07
CA ASN A 86 14.27 20.40 15.50
C ASN A 86 13.82 21.76 16.01
N ILE A 87 14.40 22.86 15.51
CA ILE A 87 13.97 24.22 15.85
C ILE A 87 12.52 24.43 15.40
N VAL A 88 12.21 24.10 14.15
CA VAL A 88 10.84 24.24 13.59
C VAL A 88 9.83 23.39 14.36
N VAL A 89 10.20 22.16 14.73
CA VAL A 89 9.32 21.30 15.56
C VAL A 89 9.06 21.91 16.93
N ARG A 90 10.09 22.47 17.57
CA ARG A 90 9.96 23.13 18.87
C ARG A 90 9.06 24.37 18.78
N GLU A 91 9.19 25.16 17.72
CA GLU A 91 8.32 26.32 17.48
C GLU A 91 6.86 25.90 17.29
N ARG A 92 6.61 24.86 16.49
CA ARG A 92 5.26 24.27 16.30
C ARG A 92 4.65 23.83 17.63
N GLN A 93 5.43 23.16 18.47
CA GLN A 93 4.96 22.68 19.78
C GLN A 93 4.68 23.81 20.76
N LYS A 94 5.50 24.87 20.76
CA LYS A 94 5.37 25.98 21.71
C LYS A 94 4.32 27.00 21.33
N PHE A 95 4.26 27.39 20.05
CA PHE A 95 3.46 28.51 19.59
C PHE A 95 2.27 28.09 18.71
N GLY A 96 2.19 26.82 18.31
CA GLY A 96 1.17 26.35 17.37
C GLY A 96 1.31 26.95 15.97
N THR A 97 2.42 27.64 15.67
CA THR A 97 2.72 28.18 14.34
C THR A 97 3.20 27.06 13.42
N ASN A 98 2.97 27.16 12.10
CA ASN A 98 3.43 26.19 11.10
C ASN A 98 2.92 24.74 11.29
N LEU A 99 1.70 24.56 11.81
CA LEU A 99 1.04 23.25 11.87
C LEU A 99 0.81 22.70 10.45
N TYR A 100 1.27 21.48 10.19
CA TYR A 100 1.04 20.81 8.92
C TYR A 100 -0.34 20.17 8.90
N PHE A 101 -1.23 20.69 8.06
CA PHE A 101 -2.54 20.11 7.80
C PHE A 101 -2.58 19.57 6.37
N PRO A 102 -2.71 18.25 6.17
CA PRO A 102 -2.54 17.60 4.86
C PRO A 102 -3.39 18.18 3.72
N PHE A 103 -4.48 18.89 4.04
CA PHE A 103 -5.42 19.46 3.07
C PHE A 103 -5.62 20.98 3.18
N PHE A 104 -5.01 21.64 4.18
CA PHE A 104 -5.24 23.06 4.47
C PHE A 104 -3.97 23.90 4.54
N THR A 105 -2.79 23.28 4.43
CA THR A 105 -1.54 24.04 4.36
C THR A 105 -1.21 24.38 2.92
N GLU A 106 -1.21 25.67 2.59
CA GLU A 106 -0.48 26.18 1.44
C GLU A 106 1.01 25.88 1.69
N ASN A 107 1.64 25.13 0.79
CA ASN A 107 3.08 24.84 0.84
C ASN A 107 3.88 26.12 0.58
N LYS A 108 3.83 27.08 1.49
CA LYS A 108 4.91 28.04 1.67
C LYS A 108 6.03 27.22 2.26
N ALA A 109 6.81 26.59 1.37
CA ALA A 109 8.07 26.01 1.75
C ALA A 109 8.74 27.08 2.63
N VAL A 110 9.16 26.70 3.82
CA VAL A 110 10.09 27.50 4.61
C VAL A 110 11.41 27.42 3.82
N THR A 111 11.45 28.10 2.67
CA THR A 111 12.68 28.58 2.07
C THR A 111 13.37 29.31 3.20
N GLY A 112 14.58 28.90 3.52
CA GLY A 112 15.36 29.41 4.64
C GLY A 112 15.79 30.86 4.44
N ASP A 113 14.85 31.75 4.17
CA ASP A 113 15.05 33.19 4.28
C ASP A 113 14.92 33.51 5.76
N THR A 114 16.01 33.26 6.48
CA THR A 114 16.31 34.02 7.68
C THR A 114 16.50 35.46 7.23
N THR A 115 15.40 36.21 7.08
CA THR A 115 15.48 37.67 7.02
C THR A 115 15.93 38.14 8.40
N PRO A 116 17.09 38.79 8.54
CA PRO A 116 17.49 39.38 9.81
C PRO A 116 16.70 40.69 9.98
N SER A 117 15.55 40.61 10.63
CA SER A 117 14.82 41.77 11.15
C SER A 117 14.27 41.36 12.51
N GLU A 118 14.62 41.94 13.65
CA GLU A 118 15.06 43.30 13.95
C GLU A 118 16.16 43.25 15.02
N ALA A 119 17.22 44.05 14.84
CA ALA A 119 18.11 44.42 15.93
C ALA A 119 17.34 45.36 16.89
N PRO A 120 17.47 45.24 18.23
CA PRO A 120 16.87 46.19 19.15
C PRO A 120 17.57 47.53 19.03
N THR A 121 16.88 48.54 18.49
CA THR A 121 17.29 49.94 18.57
C THR A 121 17.32 50.33 20.04
N LYS A 122 18.54 50.49 20.59
CA LYS A 122 18.75 51.19 21.86
C LYS A 122 18.60 52.68 21.57
N GLU A 123 17.55 53.30 22.08
CA GLU A 123 17.52 54.75 22.25
C GLU A 123 18.03 55.09 23.64
N ASN A 124 18.96 56.06 23.67
CA ASN A 124 19.57 56.68 24.84
C ASN A 124 18.63 57.73 25.45
#